data_AF-A0A7C3PAP0-F1
#
_entry.id   AF-A0A7C3PAP0-F1
#
_cell.length_a   1.000
_cell.length_b   1.000
_cell.length_c   1.000
_cell.angle_alpha   90.00
_cell.angle_beta   90.00
_cell.angle_gamma   90.00
#
_symmetry.space_group_name_H-M   'P 1'
#
loop_
_entity.id
_entity.type
_entity.pdbx_description
1 polymer ?
#
loop_
_entity_poly.entity_id
_entity_poly.type
_entity_poly.pdbx_seq_one_letter_code
_entity_poly.pdbx_strand_id
1 'polypeptide(L)'
;MGGEGCRAAESVHEGLDERTRSGDSRQQERAARGEYEVHTLRFVLLGTLRVHPSVTGEDHVRMIRLTAEPRSYHQRMGTKMIVKLALAAVAVTTMGGCLPSKVTIDLAPGDGKLEESRVAADAGAGEGAPKVVIIDVEGLISSSPPPGLFASRGNMVDSLVARLEKAESDASVRAVILRINSPGGTVAASETVLREIERFRERTKKPVVASMAEVAASGGYYIALGADAIVAQPTSITGSIGVVMPTFNFSKGMAKIGIESRAITSRPNKDLANPFEPMDEEHYAILKGIVDEYYGEFRGLVEERRTKAIDASKMDVIADGRVFTGRAAHELGLVDALGDVRDAFEVAKKLAGVTSAQLVKYHAEGQHIGSLYALARADEDVPSAGGNAAVNVIDLPLPRELTLEPGFYYLWVAGE
;
A
#
# COMPACT_ATOMS: atom_id res chain seq x y z
N MET A 1 -41.11 -50.41 10.79
CA MET A 1 -41.77 -49.79 11.96
C MET A 1 -41.38 -48.32 11.89
N GLY A 2 -42.16 -47.44 11.24
CA GLY A 2 -43.46 -46.95 11.72
C GLY A 2 -43.18 -46.07 12.93
N GLY A 3 -43.43 -44.76 12.99
CA GLY A 3 -44.37 -43.89 12.31
C GLY A 3 -44.79 -42.85 13.36
N GLU A 4 -45.20 -41.66 12.90
CA GLU A 4 -45.96 -40.64 13.65
C GLU A 4 -45.16 -39.82 14.69
N GLY A 5 -45.29 -38.51 14.82
CA GLY A 5 -46.27 -37.59 14.24
C GLY A 5 -46.97 -36.77 15.34
N CYS A 6 -46.81 -35.45 15.26
CA CYS A 6 -47.82 -34.43 15.55
C CYS A 6 -48.27 -34.12 17.01
N ARG A 7 -48.42 -32.80 17.23
CA ARG A 7 -49.37 -32.07 18.12
C ARG A 7 -49.04 -31.81 19.59
N ALA A 8 -48.83 -30.52 19.86
CA ALA A 8 -49.68 -29.69 20.72
C ALA A 8 -49.82 -28.34 19.98
N ALA A 9 -50.94 -27.84 19.43
CA ALA A 9 -52.34 -27.68 19.86
C ALA A 9 -52.44 -26.88 21.18
N GLU A 10 -52.68 -25.57 21.12
CA GLU A 10 -53.99 -24.88 20.99
C GLU A 10 -54.64 -24.56 22.34
N SER A 11 -54.53 -23.30 22.76
CA SER A 11 -55.47 -22.46 23.54
C SER A 11 -54.61 -21.30 24.05
N VAL A 12 -54.85 -20.04 23.70
CA VAL A 12 -56.02 -19.25 24.10
C VAL A 12 -56.30 -18.19 23.02
N HIS A 13 -57.51 -18.28 22.46
CA HIS A 13 -58.20 -17.20 21.78
C HIS A 13 -58.93 -16.40 22.87
N GLU A 14 -58.64 -15.11 23.03
CA GLU A 14 -59.61 -14.05 23.41
C GLU A 14 -58.86 -12.77 23.83
N GLY A 15 -59.26 -11.65 23.25
CA GLY A 15 -58.87 -10.31 23.69
C GLY A 15 -57.86 -9.62 22.79
N LEU A 16 -58.36 -8.94 21.77
CA LEU A 16 -58.06 -7.52 21.43
C LEU A 16 -58.49 -7.26 19.98
N ASP A 17 -59.78 -7.46 19.71
CA ASP A 17 -60.50 -6.58 18.80
C ASP A 17 -60.77 -5.26 19.54
N GLU A 18 -60.96 -4.17 18.80
CA GLU A 18 -61.08 -2.76 19.27
C GLU A 18 -59.78 -1.97 19.49
N ARG A 19 -59.04 -1.67 18.41
CA ARG A 19 -58.35 -0.35 18.29
C ARG A 19 -57.86 0.07 16.90
N THR A 20 -58.46 -0.42 15.82
CA THR A 20 -58.16 0.02 14.44
C THR A 20 -59.38 0.58 13.72
N ARG A 21 -60.24 1.32 14.44
CA ARG A 21 -61.28 2.19 13.85
C ARG A 21 -61.52 3.43 14.70
N SER A 22 -60.64 4.42 14.57
CA SER A 22 -61.03 5.83 14.64
C SER A 22 -59.97 6.67 13.93
N GLY A 23 -60.19 6.90 12.64
CA GLY A 23 -59.43 7.91 11.89
C GLY A 23 -59.68 9.26 12.52
N ASP A 24 -58.64 9.87 13.06
CA ASP A 24 -58.68 11.22 13.60
C ASP A 24 -58.80 12.20 12.42
N SER A 25 -60.04 12.63 12.17
CA SER A 25 -60.46 13.53 11.09
C SER A 25 -59.82 14.91 11.17
N ARG A 26 -59.00 15.21 12.19
CA ARG A 26 -58.25 16.47 12.32
C ARG A 26 -56.91 16.48 11.57
N GLN A 27 -56.31 15.32 11.29
CA GLN A 27 -55.06 15.28 10.50
C GLN A 27 -55.32 15.42 8.99
N GLN A 28 -56.45 14.91 8.49
CA GLN A 28 -56.82 15.07 7.08
C GLN A 28 -57.23 16.51 6.73
N GLU A 29 -57.75 17.28 7.69
CA GLU A 29 -58.16 18.67 7.46
C GLU A 29 -56.98 19.66 7.46
N ARG A 30 -55.85 19.31 8.12
CA ARG A 30 -54.61 20.12 8.12
C ARG A 30 -53.85 20.03 6.79
N ALA A 31 -53.88 18.89 6.12
CA ALA A 31 -53.24 18.71 4.82
C ALA A 31 -53.94 19.52 3.69
N ALA A 32 -55.22 19.85 3.84
CA ALA A 32 -56.00 20.60 2.85
C ALA A 32 -55.80 22.12 2.91
N ARG A 33 -55.22 22.67 3.99
CA ARG A 33 -55.02 24.13 4.17
C ARG A 33 -53.60 24.64 3.92
N GLY A 34 -52.68 23.77 3.50
CA GLY A 34 -51.35 24.19 3.07
C GLY A 34 -50.44 24.78 4.17
N GLU A 35 -50.73 24.50 5.44
CA GLU A 35 -49.85 24.88 6.56
C GLU A 35 -48.92 23.71 6.90
N TYR A 36 -47.68 23.75 6.41
CA TYR A 36 -46.62 22.83 6.83
C TYR A 36 -45.71 23.52 7.85
N GLU A 37 -45.58 22.94 9.04
CA GLU A 37 -44.59 23.36 10.04
C GLU A 37 -43.17 23.06 9.55
N VAL A 38 -42.30 24.07 9.61
CA VAL A 38 -40.89 23.97 9.23
C VAL A 38 -40.11 23.27 10.34
N HIS A 39 -39.88 21.96 10.20
CA HIS A 39 -38.95 21.25 11.08
C HIS A 39 -37.50 21.64 10.75
N THR A 40 -36.90 22.41 11.64
CA THR A 40 -35.49 22.81 11.56
C THR A 40 -34.61 21.72 12.19
N LEU A 41 -33.99 20.86 11.38
CA LEU A 41 -32.97 19.91 11.86
C LEU A 41 -31.63 20.64 12.03
N ARG A 42 -31.17 20.78 13.28
CA ARG A 42 -29.82 21.28 13.61
C ARG A 42 -28.80 20.14 13.48
N PHE A 43 -28.02 20.13 12.40
CA PHE A 43 -26.77 19.39 12.35
C PHE A 43 -25.66 20.21 13.03
N VAL A 44 -25.13 19.71 14.14
CA VAL A 44 -23.92 20.27 14.75
C VAL A 44 -22.73 19.73 13.97
N LEU A 45 -22.41 20.37 12.83
CA LEU A 45 -21.04 20.74 12.40
C LEU A 45 -20.92 21.32 10.98
N LEU A 46 -21.98 21.40 10.18
CA LEU A 46 -21.95 22.05 8.86
C LEU A 46 -23.20 22.92 8.67
N GLY A 47 -23.03 24.10 8.08
CA GLY A 47 -23.91 25.27 8.17
C GLY A 47 -25.40 25.09 7.81
N THR A 48 -26.19 26.12 8.16
CA THR A 48 -27.65 26.19 7.90
C THR A 48 -27.97 26.26 6.42
N LEU A 49 -28.70 25.27 5.92
CA LEU A 49 -29.40 25.30 4.63
C LEU A 49 -30.72 26.07 4.80
N ARG A 50 -30.98 27.09 3.97
CA ARG A 50 -32.31 27.72 3.87
C ARG A 50 -32.91 27.45 2.51
N VAL A 51 -34.15 26.97 2.50
CA VAL A 51 -34.94 26.70 1.29
C VAL A 51 -35.96 27.82 1.14
N HIS A 52 -35.93 28.54 0.02
CA HIS A 52 -36.95 29.54 -0.33
C HIS A 52 -37.82 29.02 -1.47
N PRO A 53 -39.15 28.99 -1.34
CA PRO A 53 -40.05 28.72 -2.46
C PRO A 53 -40.30 30.01 -3.25
N SER A 54 -40.10 30.00 -4.57
CA SER A 54 -40.62 31.03 -5.47
C SER A 54 -41.53 30.38 -6.52
N VAL A 55 -42.71 30.98 -6.72
CA VAL A 55 -43.74 30.51 -7.66
C VAL A 55 -43.93 31.57 -8.74
N THR A 56 -43.71 31.20 -10.00
CA THR A 56 -44.23 31.90 -11.19
C THR A 56 -44.52 30.84 -12.26
N GLY A 57 -45.78 30.76 -12.72
CA GLY A 57 -46.23 29.92 -13.85
C GLY A 57 -45.92 30.60 -15.20
N GLU A 58 -46.04 29.95 -16.36
CA GLU A 58 -46.73 28.71 -16.74
C GLU A 58 -45.78 27.73 -17.48
N ASP A 59 -46.19 26.46 -17.52
CA ASP A 59 -45.56 25.28 -18.16
C ASP A 59 -44.35 24.61 -17.47
N HIS A 60 -44.72 23.74 -16.52
CA HIS A 60 -44.09 22.47 -16.11
C HIS A 60 -42.58 22.23 -16.35
N VAL A 61 -41.71 22.82 -15.53
CA VAL A 61 -40.54 22.17 -14.89
C VAL A 61 -40.23 22.89 -13.55
N ARG A 62 -40.29 22.21 -12.40
CA ARG A 62 -39.85 22.77 -11.11
C ARG A 62 -38.32 22.64 -10.98
N MET A 63 -37.57 23.67 -11.31
CA MET A 63 -36.15 23.74 -10.95
C MET A 63 -35.97 24.20 -9.50
N ILE A 64 -35.39 23.33 -8.67
CA ILE A 64 -34.90 23.69 -7.33
C ILE A 64 -33.53 24.35 -7.52
N ARG A 65 -33.46 25.68 -7.37
CA ARG A 65 -32.17 26.39 -7.38
C ARG A 65 -31.55 26.33 -5.99
N LEU A 66 -30.59 25.43 -5.80
CA LEU A 66 -29.76 25.37 -4.59
C LEU A 66 -28.65 26.42 -4.72
N THR A 67 -28.84 27.60 -4.13
CA THR A 67 -27.74 28.55 -3.93
C THR A 67 -27.09 28.29 -2.59
N ALA A 68 -25.92 27.63 -2.62
CA ALA A 68 -25.00 27.63 -1.49
C ALA A 68 -24.24 28.98 -1.52
N GLU A 69 -24.47 29.84 -0.53
CA GLU A 69 -23.56 30.96 -0.30
C GLU A 69 -22.25 30.39 0.26
N PRO A 70 -21.09 30.64 -0.38
CA PRO A 70 -19.83 30.27 0.20
C PRO A 70 -19.56 31.24 1.36
N ARG A 71 -19.91 30.83 2.59
CA ARG A 71 -19.26 31.45 3.75
C ARG A 71 -17.79 31.10 3.67
N SER A 72 -16.98 32.11 3.43
CA SER A 72 -15.54 32.14 3.58
C SER A 72 -15.15 31.62 4.98
N TYR A 73 -15.03 30.30 5.10
CA TYR A 73 -14.40 29.62 6.23
C TYR A 73 -13.01 29.12 5.82
N HIS A 74 -12.36 29.80 4.86
CA HIS A 74 -10.91 29.82 4.79
C HIS A 74 -10.41 30.94 5.69
N GLN A 75 -10.21 30.61 6.97
CA GLN A 75 -9.09 31.07 7.80
C GLN A 75 -9.37 30.73 9.27
N ARG A 76 -8.39 30.08 9.89
CA ARG A 76 -8.27 29.77 11.33
C ARG A 76 -9.04 28.55 11.84
N MET A 77 -8.83 27.39 11.24
CA MET A 77 -8.63 26.19 12.07
C MET A 77 -7.21 26.32 12.67
N GLY A 78 -7.07 27.20 13.66
CA GLY A 78 -5.77 27.51 14.26
C GLY A 78 -5.22 26.27 14.94
N THR A 79 -3.90 26.08 14.89
CA THR A 79 -3.12 25.03 15.57
C THR A 79 -3.63 24.72 16.98
N LYS A 80 -4.16 25.73 17.68
CA LYS A 80 -4.81 25.63 19.00
C LYS A 80 -6.01 24.68 19.08
N MET A 81 -6.80 24.49 18.02
CA MET A 81 -7.97 23.59 18.04
C MET A 81 -7.57 22.14 17.78
N ILE A 82 -6.59 21.92 16.89
CA ILE A 82 -5.97 20.60 16.65
C ILE A 82 -5.25 20.13 17.92
N VAL A 83 -4.47 21.02 18.56
CA VAL A 83 -3.80 20.73 19.84
C VAL A 83 -4.80 20.40 20.95
N LYS A 84 -5.95 21.08 21.01
CA LYS A 84 -7.01 20.77 21.98
C LYS A 84 -7.69 19.42 21.73
N LEU A 85 -7.93 19.05 20.47
CA LEU A 85 -8.48 17.74 20.10
C LEU A 85 -7.48 16.62 20.38
N ALA A 86 -6.19 16.83 20.08
CA ALA A 86 -5.12 15.89 20.39
C ALA A 86 -4.95 15.70 21.92
N LEU A 87 -4.94 16.78 22.70
CA LEU A 87 -4.89 16.71 24.16
C LEU A 87 -6.12 16.03 24.77
N ALA A 88 -7.31 16.23 24.19
CA ALA A 88 -8.53 15.56 24.63
C ALA A 88 -8.50 14.06 24.31
N ALA A 89 -7.99 13.66 23.14
CA ALA A 89 -7.80 12.26 22.79
C ALA A 89 -6.78 11.57 23.72
N VAL A 90 -5.66 12.23 24.01
CA VAL A 90 -4.66 11.75 24.98
C VAL A 90 -5.28 11.58 26.37
N ALA A 91 -6.04 12.56 26.85
CA ALA A 91 -6.71 12.52 28.16
C ALA A 91 -7.76 11.40 28.28
N VAL A 92 -8.45 11.07 27.19
CA VAL A 92 -9.41 9.94 27.16
C VAL A 92 -8.66 8.60 27.15
N THR A 93 -7.48 8.53 26.52
CA THR A 93 -6.67 7.30 26.45
C THR A 93 -5.82 7.04 27.70
N THR A 94 -5.43 8.06 28.46
CA THR A 94 -4.62 7.90 29.69
C THR A 94 -5.40 7.37 30.90
N MET A 95 -6.74 7.32 30.83
CA MET A 95 -7.57 6.75 31.90
C MET A 95 -7.65 5.21 31.84
N GLY A 96 -7.25 4.57 30.74
CA GLY A 96 -7.06 3.13 30.65
C GLY A 96 -5.60 2.78 30.95
N GLY A 97 -5.28 2.43 32.20
CA GLY A 97 -3.93 2.28 32.75
C GLY A 97 -3.04 1.16 32.18
N CYS A 98 -2.95 1.00 30.87
CA CYS A 98 -1.95 0.18 30.19
C CYS A 98 -1.59 0.85 28.86
N LEU A 99 -0.75 1.88 28.90
CA LEU A 99 -0.10 2.40 27.70
C LEU A 99 1.42 2.33 27.88
N PRO A 100 2.17 2.11 26.79
CA PRO A 100 3.62 2.17 26.81
C PRO A 100 4.06 3.54 27.37
N SER A 101 5.13 3.54 28.16
CA SER A 101 5.65 4.70 28.92
C SER A 101 6.14 5.88 28.06
N LYS A 102 5.93 5.83 26.74
CA LYS A 102 6.23 6.91 25.81
C LYS A 102 5.24 6.85 24.64
N VAL A 103 4.34 7.83 24.58
CA VAL A 103 3.52 8.11 23.40
C VAL A 103 4.08 9.39 22.79
N THR A 104 4.84 9.25 21.71
CA THR A 104 5.28 10.40 20.90
C THR A 104 4.15 10.70 19.91
N ILE A 105 3.55 11.88 20.00
CA ILE A 105 2.61 12.36 18.98
C ILE A 105 3.37 13.39 18.17
N ASP A 106 3.80 13.01 16.98
CA ASP A 106 4.42 13.94 16.06
C ASP A 106 3.32 14.79 15.39
N LEU A 107 3.25 16.05 15.80
CA LEU A 107 2.23 17.00 15.34
C LEU A 107 2.67 17.75 14.06
N ALA A 108 3.87 17.44 13.54
CA ALA A 108 4.40 17.94 12.29
C ALA A 108 5.11 16.80 11.55
N PRO A 109 5.07 16.73 10.22
CA PRO A 109 5.99 15.89 9.47
C PRO A 109 7.42 16.28 9.88
N GLY A 110 8.27 15.30 10.20
CA GLY A 110 9.69 15.54 10.43
C GLY A 110 10.30 16.32 9.25
N ASP A 111 11.38 17.05 9.48
CA ASP A 111 12.02 17.90 8.45
C ASP A 111 12.71 17.10 7.31
N GLY A 112 12.45 15.79 7.24
CA GLY A 112 13.03 14.86 6.28
C GLY A 112 14.48 14.47 6.59
N LYS A 113 15.05 14.90 7.73
CA LYS A 113 16.41 14.51 8.10
C LYS A 113 16.47 13.04 8.49
N LEU A 114 17.42 12.36 7.87
CA LEU A 114 17.80 11.02 8.23
C LEU A 114 18.86 11.08 9.35
N GLU A 115 18.67 10.32 10.42
CA GLU A 115 19.67 10.01 11.43
C GLU A 115 20.46 8.76 11.03
N GLU A 116 21.56 8.47 11.73
CA GLU A 116 22.39 7.29 11.52
C GLU A 116 22.53 6.52 12.83
N SER A 117 22.26 5.22 12.80
CA SER A 117 22.42 4.32 13.94
C SER A 117 23.40 3.22 13.57
N ARG A 118 24.40 3.01 14.41
CA ARG A 118 25.34 1.88 14.30
C ARG A 118 24.64 0.62 14.82
N VAL A 119 24.44 -0.34 13.93
CA VAL A 119 23.69 -1.58 14.23
C VAL A 119 24.60 -2.79 14.45
N ALA A 120 25.81 -2.76 13.88
CA ALA A 120 26.87 -3.73 14.14
C ALA A 120 28.22 -3.11 13.77
N ALA A 121 29.32 -3.78 14.14
CA ALA A 121 30.65 -3.40 13.71
C ALA A 121 31.65 -4.53 13.96
N ASP A 122 32.70 -4.55 13.16
CA ASP A 122 33.82 -5.45 13.37
C ASP A 122 34.63 -5.06 14.62
N ALA A 123 35.39 -6.03 15.13
CA ALA A 123 36.37 -5.77 16.17
C ALA A 123 37.38 -4.71 15.67
N GLY A 124 37.56 -3.63 16.46
CA GLY A 124 38.44 -2.51 16.10
C GLY A 124 37.80 -1.41 15.24
N ALA A 125 36.56 -1.57 14.78
CA ALA A 125 35.85 -0.53 14.02
C ALA A 125 35.24 0.56 14.95
N GLY A 126 36.08 1.51 15.37
CA GLY A 126 35.71 2.71 16.14
C GLY A 126 35.04 3.81 15.30
N GLU A 127 34.79 4.99 15.89
CA GLU A 127 34.02 6.10 15.28
C GLU A 127 34.54 6.64 13.93
N GLY A 128 35.82 6.41 13.60
CA GLY A 128 36.42 6.80 12.31
C GLY A 128 36.56 5.67 11.30
N ALA A 129 36.05 4.47 11.59
CA ALA A 129 36.16 3.33 10.70
C ALA A 129 35.27 3.50 9.45
N PRO A 130 35.63 2.87 8.31
CA PRO A 130 34.77 2.81 7.14
C PRO A 130 33.37 2.30 7.48
N LYS A 131 32.36 2.80 6.76
CA LYS A 131 30.96 2.41 6.97
C LYS A 131 30.42 1.61 5.79
N VAL A 132 29.54 0.66 6.11
CA VAL A 132 28.63 0.01 5.17
C VAL A 132 27.21 0.33 5.62
N VAL A 133 26.39 0.84 4.72
CA VAL A 133 25.02 1.26 5.03
C VAL A 133 24.05 0.16 4.64
N ILE A 134 23.12 -0.21 5.52
CA ILE A 134 21.94 -1.01 5.16
C ILE A 134 20.78 -0.08 4.84
N ILE A 135 20.18 -0.28 3.68
CA ILE A 135 18.91 0.32 3.25
C ILE A 135 17.90 -0.81 3.10
N ASP A 136 16.82 -0.78 3.89
CA ASP A 136 15.76 -1.78 3.80
C ASP A 136 14.80 -1.42 2.64
N VAL A 137 14.44 -2.43 1.83
CA VAL A 137 13.36 -2.36 0.83
C VAL A 137 12.28 -3.34 1.26
N GLU A 138 11.26 -2.84 1.93
CA GLU A 138 10.22 -3.63 2.58
C GLU A 138 8.87 -3.40 1.90
N GLY A 139 8.11 -4.48 1.67
CA GLY A 139 6.75 -4.40 1.16
C GLY A 139 6.65 -4.09 -0.33
N LEU A 140 5.52 -3.51 -0.73
CA LEU A 140 5.20 -3.26 -2.14
C LEU A 140 6.06 -2.12 -2.71
N ILE A 141 6.69 -2.36 -3.87
CA ILE A 141 7.45 -1.33 -4.59
C ILE A 141 6.46 -0.41 -5.33
N SER A 142 6.22 0.78 -4.81
CA SER A 142 5.31 1.76 -5.40
C SER A 142 5.80 3.19 -5.18
N SER A 143 5.48 4.06 -6.15
CA SER A 143 5.68 5.52 -6.06
C SER A 143 4.46 6.24 -5.46
N SER A 144 3.35 5.53 -5.25
CA SER A 144 2.19 6.07 -4.54
C SER A 144 2.44 6.02 -3.02
N PRO A 145 2.05 7.05 -2.24
CA PRO A 145 2.05 6.96 -0.79
C PRO A 145 1.14 5.80 -0.33
N PRO A 146 1.48 5.12 0.78
CA PRO A 146 0.59 4.10 1.33
C PRO A 146 -0.79 4.71 1.68
N PRO A 147 -1.89 3.97 1.51
CA PRO A 147 -3.23 4.49 1.80
C PRO A 147 -3.42 4.73 3.31
N GLY A 148 -3.99 5.88 3.69
CA GLY A 148 -4.35 6.17 5.09
C GLY A 148 -4.56 7.65 5.39
N LEU A 149 -5.35 7.97 6.42
CA LEU A 149 -5.62 9.35 6.86
C LEU A 149 -4.36 10.07 7.41
N PHE A 150 -3.31 9.31 7.71
CA PHE A 150 -1.99 9.79 8.16
C PHE A 150 -0.87 9.59 7.12
N ALA A 151 -1.23 9.37 5.83
CA ALA A 151 -0.32 9.14 4.70
C ALA A 151 0.53 10.35 4.28
N SER A 152 0.85 11.25 5.21
CA SER A 152 1.66 12.45 4.96
C SER A 152 3.16 12.14 4.73
N ARG A 153 3.53 10.90 4.40
CA ARG A 153 4.92 10.42 4.50
C ARG A 153 5.30 9.67 3.22
N GLY A 154 6.52 9.91 2.76
CA GLY A 154 7.01 9.59 1.40
C GLY A 154 6.78 8.14 0.97
N ASN A 155 6.78 7.92 -0.35
CA ASN A 155 6.66 6.58 -0.92
C ASN A 155 7.99 5.79 -0.80
N MET A 156 7.95 4.48 -1.07
CA MET A 156 9.13 3.60 -0.94
C MET A 156 10.31 4.10 -1.79
N VAL A 157 10.04 4.50 -3.04
CA VAL A 157 11.07 4.96 -3.98
C VAL A 157 11.78 6.20 -3.45
N ASP A 158 11.03 7.20 -3.01
CA ASP A 158 11.55 8.45 -2.42
C ASP A 158 12.43 8.17 -1.19
N SER A 159 11.94 7.31 -0.29
CA SER A 159 12.64 6.87 0.91
C SER A 159 13.98 6.16 0.61
N LEU A 160 14.02 5.33 -0.44
CA LEU A 160 15.25 4.66 -0.90
C LEU A 160 16.23 5.66 -1.51
N VAL A 161 15.75 6.57 -2.37
CA VAL A 161 16.58 7.57 -3.04
C VAL A 161 17.23 8.51 -2.02
N ALA A 162 16.47 9.03 -1.05
CA ALA A 162 17.02 9.89 0.00
C ALA A 162 18.15 9.20 0.81
N ARG A 163 18.04 7.89 1.04
CA ARG A 163 19.08 7.11 1.73
C ARG A 163 20.30 6.85 0.86
N LEU A 164 20.12 6.63 -0.45
CA LEU A 164 21.21 6.54 -1.41
C LEU A 164 21.96 7.86 -1.54
N GLU A 165 21.25 8.99 -1.60
CA GLU A 165 21.85 10.34 -1.64
C GLU A 165 22.65 10.65 -0.36
N LYS A 166 22.12 10.27 0.81
CA LYS A 166 22.86 10.35 2.07
C LYS A 166 24.11 9.46 2.05
N ALA A 167 23.99 8.22 1.57
CA ALA A 167 25.13 7.32 1.42
C ALA A 167 26.16 7.85 0.42
N GLU A 168 25.73 8.54 -0.63
CA GLU A 168 26.61 9.15 -1.63
C GLU A 168 27.44 10.27 -1.01
N SER A 169 26.79 11.18 -0.28
CA SER A 169 27.41 12.35 0.34
C SER A 169 28.33 12.04 1.54
N ASP A 170 28.20 10.88 2.18
CA ASP A 170 29.11 10.45 3.25
C ASP A 170 30.36 9.76 2.68
N ALA A 171 31.52 10.40 2.81
CA ALA A 171 32.81 9.88 2.34
C ALA A 171 33.32 8.67 3.14
N SER A 172 32.82 8.47 4.37
CA SER A 172 33.16 7.30 5.20
C SER A 172 32.41 6.04 4.73
N VAL A 173 31.29 6.19 4.01
CA VAL A 173 30.56 5.08 3.41
C VAL A 173 31.34 4.51 2.23
N ARG A 174 31.63 3.20 2.30
CA ARG A 174 32.36 2.48 1.26
C ARG A 174 31.51 1.48 0.49
N ALA A 175 30.36 1.07 1.02
CA ALA A 175 29.43 0.17 0.34
C ALA A 175 28.00 0.35 0.86
N VAL A 176 27.03 -0.13 0.09
CA VAL A 176 25.61 -0.17 0.45
C VAL A 176 25.10 -1.62 0.37
N ILE A 177 24.29 -2.02 1.34
CA ILE A 177 23.52 -3.26 1.32
C ILE A 177 22.05 -2.90 1.14
N LEU A 178 21.42 -3.39 0.08
CA LEU A 178 19.99 -3.32 -0.11
C LEU A 178 19.37 -4.58 0.49
N ARG A 179 18.77 -4.46 1.68
CA ARG A 179 18.10 -5.58 2.34
C ARG A 179 16.66 -5.67 1.83
N ILE A 180 16.40 -6.61 0.93
CA ILE A 180 15.15 -6.71 0.18
C ILE A 180 14.24 -7.74 0.85
N ASN A 181 13.05 -7.27 1.22
CA ASN A 181 11.93 -8.08 1.69
C ASN A 181 10.64 -7.61 1.00
N SER A 182 10.51 -7.96 -0.26
CA SER A 182 9.46 -7.46 -1.15
C SER A 182 8.89 -8.56 -2.05
N PRO A 183 7.54 -8.65 -2.16
CA PRO A 183 6.88 -9.44 -3.20
C PRO A 183 7.00 -8.81 -4.60
N GLY A 184 7.58 -7.61 -4.70
CA GLY A 184 7.62 -6.81 -5.91
C GLY A 184 6.71 -5.59 -5.83
N GLY A 185 6.20 -5.12 -6.97
CA GLY A 185 5.38 -3.91 -7.05
C GLY A 185 5.08 -3.48 -8.48
N THR A 186 4.83 -2.18 -8.67
CA THR A 186 4.54 -1.66 -10.02
C THR A 186 5.78 -1.76 -10.90
N VAL A 187 5.57 -2.02 -12.20
CA VAL A 187 6.67 -2.09 -13.18
C VAL A 187 7.49 -0.80 -13.17
N ALA A 188 6.83 0.36 -13.23
CA ALA A 188 7.49 1.66 -13.29
C ALA A 188 8.28 2.02 -12.02
N ALA A 189 7.77 1.69 -10.82
CA ALA A 189 8.50 1.96 -9.59
C ALA A 189 9.73 1.04 -9.46
N SER A 190 9.61 -0.23 -9.85
CA SER A 190 10.73 -1.17 -9.87
C SER A 190 11.82 -0.72 -10.84
N GLU A 191 11.45 -0.27 -12.03
CA GLU A 191 12.38 0.31 -13.01
C GLU A 191 13.05 1.59 -12.50
N THR A 192 12.29 2.45 -11.82
CA THR A 192 12.86 3.66 -11.20
C THR A 192 13.93 3.31 -10.18
N VAL A 193 13.65 2.37 -9.28
CA VAL A 193 14.59 1.91 -8.25
C VAL A 193 15.84 1.28 -8.87
N LEU A 194 15.67 0.39 -9.86
CA LEU A 194 16.80 -0.20 -10.59
C LEU A 194 17.74 0.90 -11.11
N ARG A 195 17.18 1.90 -11.81
CA ARG A 195 17.96 3.00 -12.38
C ARG A 195 18.65 3.87 -11.34
N GLU A 196 18.03 4.09 -10.17
CA GLU A 196 18.67 4.86 -9.09
C GLU A 196 19.84 4.10 -8.45
N ILE A 197 19.72 2.76 -8.32
CA ILE A 197 20.82 1.91 -7.87
C ILE A 197 21.98 1.99 -8.86
N GLU A 198 21.70 1.90 -10.16
CA GLU A 198 22.71 2.02 -11.22
C GLU A 198 23.38 3.39 -11.21
N ARG A 199 22.60 4.48 -11.18
CA ARG A 199 23.12 5.85 -11.08
C ARG A 199 24.02 6.04 -9.87
N PHE A 200 23.61 5.54 -8.70
CA PHE A 200 24.42 5.59 -7.48
C PHE A 200 25.77 4.89 -7.68
N ARG A 201 25.76 3.67 -8.23
CA ARG A 201 27.00 2.91 -8.51
C ARG A 201 27.87 3.62 -9.53
N GLU A 202 27.29 4.17 -10.58
CA GLU A 202 28.01 4.88 -11.63
C GLU A 202 28.69 6.14 -11.11
N ARG A 203 28.00 6.94 -10.29
CA ARG A 203 28.51 8.18 -9.72
C ARG A 203 29.56 7.96 -8.64
N THR A 204 29.32 7.01 -7.74
CA THR A 204 30.12 6.88 -6.52
C THR A 204 31.20 5.80 -6.61
N LYS A 205 31.04 4.84 -7.51
CA LYS A 205 31.81 3.58 -7.57
C LYS A 205 31.77 2.77 -6.27
N LYS A 206 30.87 3.10 -5.33
CA LYS A 206 30.64 2.34 -4.10
C LYS A 206 29.84 1.08 -4.48
N PRO A 207 30.31 -0.13 -4.13
CA PRO A 207 29.59 -1.35 -4.44
C PRO A 207 28.25 -1.41 -3.70
N VAL A 208 27.26 -2.00 -4.36
CA VAL A 208 25.93 -2.29 -3.82
C VAL A 208 25.75 -3.80 -3.75
N VAL A 209 25.35 -4.33 -2.60
CA VAL A 209 25.04 -5.76 -2.41
C VAL A 209 23.56 -5.91 -2.11
N ALA A 210 22.84 -6.69 -2.90
CA ALA A 210 21.47 -7.09 -2.58
C ALA A 210 21.51 -8.24 -1.57
N SER A 211 20.79 -8.11 -0.46
CA SER A 211 20.59 -9.14 0.55
C SER A 211 19.12 -9.50 0.62
N MET A 212 18.75 -10.66 0.08
CA MET A 212 17.37 -11.15 0.11
C MET A 212 17.03 -11.69 1.50
N ALA A 213 15.99 -11.13 2.11
CA ALA A 213 15.45 -11.59 3.38
C ALA A 213 14.43 -12.72 3.14
N GLU A 214 13.18 -12.57 3.61
CA GLU A 214 12.17 -13.61 3.46
C GLU A 214 11.68 -13.73 2.00
N VAL A 215 11.31 -12.60 1.38
CA VAL A 215 10.84 -12.56 0.00
C VAL A 215 11.61 -11.52 -0.80
N ALA A 216 12.10 -11.87 -1.98
CA ALA A 216 12.65 -10.93 -2.96
C ALA A 216 12.24 -11.43 -4.35
N ALA A 217 10.94 -11.39 -4.62
CA ALA A 217 10.32 -11.96 -5.81
C ALA A 217 9.84 -10.87 -6.77
N SER A 218 9.76 -11.19 -8.05
CA SER A 218 9.30 -10.32 -9.12
C SER A 218 9.99 -8.95 -9.09
N GLY A 219 9.31 -7.83 -8.79
CA GLY A 219 9.94 -6.51 -8.70
C GLY A 219 11.06 -6.44 -7.66
N GLY A 220 11.01 -7.25 -6.59
CA GLY A 220 12.08 -7.38 -5.61
C GLY A 220 13.34 -8.04 -6.18
N TYR A 221 13.16 -9.04 -7.07
CA TYR A 221 14.28 -9.61 -7.82
C TYR A 221 14.77 -8.65 -8.91
N TYR A 222 13.85 -7.96 -9.58
CA TYR A 222 14.15 -6.95 -10.61
C TYR A 222 15.15 -5.90 -10.11
N ILE A 223 14.89 -5.30 -8.94
CA ILE A 223 15.80 -4.30 -8.37
C ILE A 223 17.12 -4.90 -7.87
N ALA A 224 17.13 -6.18 -7.47
CA ALA A 224 18.34 -6.88 -7.02
C ALA A 224 19.35 -7.04 -8.17
N LEU A 225 18.88 -7.12 -9.42
CA LEU A 225 19.72 -7.16 -10.63
C LEU A 225 20.55 -5.87 -10.83
N GLY A 226 20.19 -4.77 -10.17
CA GLY A 226 20.97 -3.53 -10.16
C GLY A 226 22.21 -3.57 -9.27
N ALA A 227 22.35 -4.57 -8.39
CA ALA A 227 23.46 -4.70 -7.46
C ALA A 227 24.74 -5.28 -8.12
N ASP A 228 25.88 -5.14 -7.46
CA ASP A 228 27.14 -5.79 -7.83
C ASP A 228 27.17 -7.29 -7.45
N ALA A 229 26.46 -7.66 -6.39
CA ALA A 229 26.32 -9.03 -5.92
C ALA A 229 24.95 -9.23 -5.25
N ILE A 230 24.43 -10.44 -5.36
CA ILE A 230 23.17 -10.87 -4.77
C ILE A 230 23.44 -12.01 -3.79
N VAL A 231 23.07 -11.81 -2.53
CA VAL A 231 23.12 -12.79 -1.46
C VAL A 231 21.70 -13.13 -1.03
N ALA A 232 21.38 -14.41 -0.88
CA ALA A 232 20.07 -14.84 -0.41
C ALA A 232 20.17 -15.89 0.69
N GLN A 233 19.23 -15.87 1.64
CA GLN A 233 19.14 -16.96 2.60
C GLN A 233 18.71 -18.23 1.85
N PRO A 234 19.15 -19.43 2.27
CA PRO A 234 18.74 -20.67 1.62
C PRO A 234 17.22 -20.85 1.54
N THR A 235 16.49 -20.25 2.49
CA THR A 235 15.02 -20.29 2.63
C THR A 235 14.31 -19.08 2.03
N SER A 236 15.02 -18.07 1.51
CA SER A 236 14.40 -16.92 0.84
C SER A 236 13.54 -17.38 -0.33
N ILE A 237 12.44 -16.69 -0.60
CA ILE A 237 11.65 -16.87 -1.82
C ILE A 237 12.02 -15.78 -2.83
N THR A 238 12.45 -16.18 -4.02
CA THR A 238 12.83 -15.27 -5.11
C THR A 238 12.38 -15.82 -6.48
N GLY A 239 12.84 -15.23 -7.58
CA GLY A 239 12.33 -15.52 -8.92
C GLY A 239 11.02 -14.75 -9.15
N SER A 240 9.97 -15.45 -9.56
CA SER A 240 8.72 -14.83 -10.03
C SER A 240 8.96 -13.80 -11.14
N ILE A 241 9.87 -14.15 -12.06
CA ILE A 241 10.20 -13.34 -13.23
C ILE A 241 9.02 -13.42 -14.18
N GLY A 242 8.24 -12.34 -14.25
CA GLY A 242 6.95 -12.33 -14.91
C GLY A 242 6.22 -11.02 -14.64
N VAL A 243 5.13 -10.80 -15.38
CA VAL A 243 4.32 -9.59 -15.31
C VAL A 243 2.86 -9.97 -15.22
N VAL A 244 2.13 -9.30 -14.34
CA VAL A 244 0.70 -9.49 -14.20
C VAL A 244 -0.03 -8.15 -14.29
N MET A 245 -1.21 -8.19 -14.89
CA MET A 245 -2.19 -7.12 -14.86
C MET A 245 -3.52 -7.74 -14.42
N PRO A 246 -3.79 -7.78 -13.10
CA PRO A 246 -5.02 -8.38 -12.61
C PRO A 246 -6.23 -7.57 -13.11
N THR A 247 -7.25 -8.27 -13.60
CA THR A 247 -8.51 -7.67 -14.01
C THR A 247 -9.67 -8.47 -13.43
N PHE A 248 -10.78 -7.78 -13.19
CA PHE A 248 -11.98 -8.37 -12.64
C PHE A 248 -13.16 -8.08 -13.56
N ASN A 249 -14.16 -8.97 -13.55
CA ASN A 249 -15.40 -8.75 -14.25
C ASN A 249 -16.59 -9.01 -13.32
N PHE A 250 -17.28 -7.93 -12.98
CA PHE A 250 -18.46 -7.92 -12.11
C PHE A 250 -19.79 -7.86 -12.87
N SER A 251 -19.77 -7.79 -14.21
CA SER A 251 -20.97 -7.62 -15.06
C SER A 251 -22.10 -8.59 -14.69
N LYS A 252 -21.80 -9.88 -14.55
CA LYS A 252 -22.77 -10.92 -14.19
C LYS A 252 -23.33 -10.76 -12.77
N GLY A 253 -22.53 -10.27 -11.84
CA GLY A 253 -22.96 -10.00 -10.46
C GLY A 253 -23.91 -8.81 -10.39
N MET A 254 -23.53 -7.72 -11.07
CA MET A 254 -24.33 -6.49 -11.16
C MET A 254 -25.68 -6.73 -11.86
N ALA A 255 -25.68 -7.51 -12.94
CA ALA A 255 -26.91 -7.88 -13.64
C ALA A 255 -27.91 -8.63 -12.74
N LYS A 256 -27.44 -9.48 -11.82
CA LYS A 256 -28.31 -10.22 -10.88
C LYS A 256 -29.03 -9.31 -9.88
N ILE A 257 -28.45 -8.15 -9.55
CA ILE A 257 -29.05 -7.17 -8.65
C ILE A 257 -29.74 -6.03 -9.42
N GLY A 258 -29.93 -6.19 -10.74
CA GLY A 258 -30.63 -5.24 -11.60
C GLY A 258 -29.84 -3.98 -11.92
N ILE A 259 -28.52 -3.99 -11.76
CA ILE A 259 -27.66 -2.86 -12.14
C ILE A 259 -27.06 -3.11 -13.52
N GLU A 260 -27.28 -2.16 -14.43
CA GLU A 260 -26.69 -2.12 -15.76
C GLU A 260 -25.66 -1.00 -15.83
N SER A 261 -24.45 -1.30 -16.31
CA SER A 261 -23.41 -0.31 -16.60
C SER A 261 -23.40 -0.04 -18.09
N ARG A 262 -23.26 1.24 -18.48
CA ARG A 262 -23.03 1.64 -19.87
C ARG A 262 -22.02 2.78 -19.89
N ALA A 263 -20.83 2.52 -20.42
CA ALA A 263 -19.82 3.56 -20.58
C ALA A 263 -20.16 4.44 -21.79
N ILE A 264 -20.07 5.77 -21.65
CA ILE A 264 -20.07 6.71 -22.77
C ILE A 264 -18.64 7.20 -22.94
N THR A 265 -17.98 6.70 -23.98
CA THR A 265 -16.56 6.97 -24.22
C THR A 265 -16.35 7.92 -25.39
N SER A 266 -15.24 8.66 -25.37
CA SER A 266 -14.84 9.54 -26.48
C SER A 266 -14.20 8.78 -27.64
N ARG A 267 -13.69 7.55 -27.39
CA ARG A 267 -13.02 6.66 -28.35
C ARG A 267 -13.21 5.19 -27.95
N PRO A 268 -13.09 4.22 -28.88
CA PRO A 268 -13.35 2.80 -28.64
C PRO A 268 -12.58 2.18 -27.46
N ASN A 269 -11.30 2.50 -27.29
CA ASN A 269 -10.45 1.81 -26.31
C ASN A 269 -10.31 2.61 -24.99
N LYS A 270 -11.19 3.59 -24.73
CA LYS A 270 -11.03 4.51 -23.59
C LYS A 270 -11.44 3.88 -22.26
N ASP A 271 -12.21 2.82 -22.31
CA ASP A 271 -12.71 1.98 -21.23
C ASP A 271 -12.07 0.58 -21.25
N LEU A 272 -10.85 0.46 -21.79
CA LEU A 272 -10.02 -0.74 -21.67
C LEU A 272 -10.00 -1.26 -20.22
N ALA A 273 -10.16 -2.57 -20.07
CA ALA A 273 -10.26 -3.25 -18.76
C ALA A 273 -11.39 -2.74 -17.84
N ASN A 274 -12.50 -2.24 -18.41
CA ASN A 274 -13.71 -1.92 -17.65
C ASN A 274 -14.21 -3.14 -16.87
N PRO A 275 -14.26 -3.09 -15.53
CA PRO A 275 -14.62 -4.25 -14.72
C PRO A 275 -16.13 -4.55 -14.73
N PHE A 276 -16.94 -3.70 -15.36
CA PHE A 276 -18.39 -3.87 -15.45
C PHE A 276 -18.86 -4.45 -16.78
N GLU A 277 -17.94 -4.73 -17.70
CA GLU A 277 -18.23 -5.34 -19.00
C GLU A 277 -17.31 -6.55 -19.26
N PRO A 278 -17.76 -7.55 -20.05
CA PRO A 278 -16.85 -8.57 -20.57
C PRO A 278 -15.73 -7.96 -21.40
N MET A 279 -14.49 -8.35 -21.10
CA MET A 279 -13.34 -8.00 -21.91
C MET A 279 -13.47 -8.68 -23.28
N ASP A 280 -13.45 -7.89 -24.34
CA ASP A 280 -13.36 -8.42 -25.70
C ASP A 280 -11.91 -8.81 -26.07
N GLU A 281 -11.77 -9.57 -27.16
CA GLU A 281 -10.49 -10.09 -27.61
C GLU A 281 -9.51 -9.00 -28.09
N GLU A 282 -10.01 -7.86 -28.59
CA GLU A 282 -9.16 -6.75 -29.03
C GLU A 282 -8.53 -6.06 -27.83
N HIS A 283 -9.35 -5.76 -26.81
CA HIS A 283 -8.93 -5.24 -25.53
C HIS A 283 -7.95 -6.17 -24.82
N TYR A 284 -8.23 -7.48 -24.81
CA TYR A 284 -7.31 -8.47 -24.27
C TYR A 284 -5.97 -8.45 -25.02
N ALA A 285 -5.98 -8.46 -26.36
CA ALA A 285 -4.77 -8.47 -27.16
C ALA A 285 -3.91 -7.22 -26.94
N ILE A 286 -4.51 -6.03 -26.80
CA ILE A 286 -3.79 -4.79 -26.49
C ILE A 286 -3.06 -4.91 -25.15
N LEU A 287 -3.77 -5.31 -24.10
CA LEU A 287 -3.21 -5.37 -22.75
C LEU A 287 -2.18 -6.50 -22.62
N LYS A 288 -2.43 -7.64 -23.29
CA LYS A 288 -1.49 -8.75 -23.40
C LYS A 288 -0.20 -8.32 -24.10
N GLY A 289 -0.28 -7.50 -25.14
CA GLY A 289 0.91 -6.95 -25.81
C GLY A 289 1.79 -6.14 -24.86
N ILE A 290 1.20 -5.33 -23.98
CA ILE A 290 1.94 -4.56 -22.97
C ILE A 290 2.56 -5.50 -21.92
N VAL A 291 1.83 -6.52 -21.48
CA VAL A 291 2.37 -7.56 -20.56
C VAL A 291 3.58 -8.26 -21.19
N ASP A 292 3.52 -8.59 -22.48
CA ASP A 292 4.60 -9.27 -23.20
C ASP A 292 5.83 -8.37 -23.38
N GLU A 293 5.63 -7.08 -23.63
CA GLU A 293 6.69 -6.09 -23.70
C GLU A 293 7.47 -6.02 -22.38
N TYR A 294 6.77 -5.78 -21.26
CA TYR A 294 7.40 -5.71 -19.94
C TYR A 294 8.04 -7.04 -19.52
N TYR A 295 7.44 -8.17 -19.89
CA TYR A 295 8.05 -9.47 -19.64
C TYR A 295 9.36 -9.65 -20.44
N GLY A 296 9.37 -9.22 -21.70
CA GLY A 296 10.56 -9.23 -22.55
C GLY A 296 11.70 -8.39 -21.95
N GLU A 297 11.39 -7.20 -21.44
CA GLU A 297 12.35 -6.34 -20.75
C GLU A 297 12.93 -7.01 -19.50
N PHE A 298 12.07 -7.57 -18.64
CA PHE A 298 12.53 -8.24 -17.42
C PHE A 298 13.41 -9.46 -17.75
N ARG A 299 12.96 -10.33 -18.67
CA ARG A 299 13.77 -11.47 -19.11
C ARG A 299 15.11 -11.02 -19.69
N GLY A 300 15.12 -9.99 -20.52
CA GLY A 300 16.33 -9.42 -21.11
C GLY A 300 17.32 -8.91 -20.06
N LEU A 301 16.82 -8.23 -19.03
CA LEU A 301 17.65 -7.77 -17.91
C LEU A 301 18.28 -8.93 -17.13
N VAL A 302 17.53 -10.01 -16.89
CA VAL A 302 18.06 -11.23 -16.24
C VAL A 302 19.15 -11.86 -17.11
N GLU A 303 18.89 -12.00 -18.41
CA GLU A 303 19.85 -12.53 -19.38
C GLU A 303 21.14 -11.70 -19.39
N GLU A 304 21.05 -10.37 -19.40
CA GLU A 304 22.19 -9.45 -19.38
C GLU A 304 22.98 -9.55 -18.07
N ARG A 305 22.30 -9.42 -16.93
CA ARG A 305 22.96 -9.32 -15.63
C ARG A 305 23.51 -10.65 -15.12
N ARG A 306 22.94 -11.77 -15.58
CA ARG A 306 23.31 -13.12 -15.14
C ARG A 306 23.90 -13.98 -16.26
N THR A 307 24.31 -13.39 -17.40
CA THR A 307 24.81 -14.14 -18.58
C THR A 307 25.90 -15.17 -18.26
N LYS A 308 26.79 -14.86 -17.32
CA LYS A 308 27.90 -15.74 -16.94
C LYS A 308 27.53 -16.82 -15.91
N ALA A 309 26.40 -16.65 -15.23
CA ALA A 309 25.96 -17.50 -14.13
C ALA A 309 24.84 -18.46 -14.54
N ILE A 310 23.97 -18.04 -15.45
CA ILE A 310 22.82 -18.83 -15.91
C ILE A 310 23.19 -19.61 -17.17
N ASP A 311 22.82 -20.89 -17.17
CA ASP A 311 22.76 -21.70 -18.39
C ASP A 311 21.56 -21.26 -19.25
N ALA A 312 21.84 -20.76 -20.45
CA ALA A 312 20.81 -20.27 -21.37
C ALA A 312 19.71 -21.30 -21.66
N SER A 313 20.02 -22.61 -21.61
CA SER A 313 19.02 -23.67 -21.81
C SER A 313 17.97 -23.74 -20.69
N LYS A 314 18.24 -23.13 -19.53
CA LYS A 314 17.33 -23.09 -18.38
C LYS A 314 16.50 -21.80 -18.33
N MET A 315 16.72 -20.85 -19.23
CA MET A 315 16.07 -19.53 -19.16
C MET A 315 14.54 -19.64 -19.20
N ASP A 316 14.00 -20.53 -20.03
CA ASP A 316 12.54 -20.71 -20.12
C ASP A 316 11.94 -21.26 -18.83
N VAL A 317 12.69 -22.05 -18.05
CA VAL A 317 12.24 -22.53 -16.73
C VAL A 317 12.41 -21.46 -15.65
N ILE A 318 13.44 -20.63 -15.78
CA ILE A 318 13.75 -19.53 -14.86
C ILE A 318 12.70 -18.41 -14.98
N ALA A 319 12.26 -18.12 -16.21
CA ALA A 319 11.44 -16.96 -16.53
C ALA A 319 9.95 -17.28 -16.76
N ASP A 320 9.44 -18.46 -16.41
CA ASP A 320 8.02 -18.80 -16.59
C ASP A 320 7.10 -18.28 -15.47
N GLY A 321 7.58 -17.36 -14.63
CA GLY A 321 6.82 -16.78 -13.52
C GLY A 321 6.82 -17.58 -12.21
N ARG A 322 7.44 -18.76 -12.15
CA ARG A 322 7.53 -19.52 -10.89
C ARG A 322 8.50 -18.88 -9.89
N VAL A 323 8.31 -19.23 -8.61
CA VAL A 323 9.26 -18.89 -7.53
C VAL A 323 10.29 -19.99 -7.28
N PHE A 324 11.41 -19.59 -6.70
CA PHE A 324 12.48 -20.47 -6.26
C PHE A 324 12.86 -20.18 -4.81
N THR A 325 13.30 -21.20 -4.10
CA THR A 325 14.02 -21.00 -2.84
C THR A 325 15.39 -20.37 -3.13
N GLY A 326 16.00 -19.70 -2.15
CA GLY A 326 17.34 -19.12 -2.31
C GLY A 326 18.38 -20.17 -2.69
N ARG A 327 18.26 -21.41 -2.17
CA ARG A 327 19.10 -22.54 -2.60
C ARG A 327 18.95 -22.87 -4.08
N ALA A 328 17.72 -23.05 -4.55
CA ALA A 328 17.47 -23.33 -5.96
C ALA A 328 17.89 -22.15 -6.86
N ALA A 329 17.66 -20.91 -6.41
CA ALA A 329 18.07 -19.71 -7.12
C ALA A 329 19.60 -19.64 -7.27
N HIS A 330 20.36 -19.99 -6.24
CA HIS A 330 21.82 -20.09 -6.32
C HIS A 330 22.26 -21.21 -7.30
N GLU A 331 21.65 -22.39 -7.24
CA GLU A 331 21.95 -23.50 -8.18
C GLU A 331 21.62 -23.15 -9.64
N LEU A 332 20.63 -22.29 -9.87
CA LEU A 332 20.24 -21.78 -11.18
C LEU A 332 21.07 -20.57 -11.63
N GLY A 333 21.90 -20.00 -10.77
CA GLY A 333 22.72 -18.83 -11.06
C GLY A 333 21.97 -17.49 -10.97
N LEU A 334 20.80 -17.45 -10.32
CA LEU A 334 20.04 -16.22 -10.04
C LEU A 334 20.63 -15.42 -8.87
N VAL A 335 21.34 -16.10 -7.97
CA VAL A 335 21.96 -15.51 -6.77
C VAL A 335 23.45 -15.89 -6.75
N ASP A 336 24.30 -15.00 -6.25
CA ASP A 336 25.77 -15.21 -6.23
C ASP A 336 26.26 -15.99 -5.02
N ALA A 337 25.60 -15.84 -3.88
CA ALA A 337 25.96 -16.55 -2.66
C ALA A 337 24.75 -16.84 -1.76
N LEU A 338 24.86 -17.91 -0.97
CA LEU A 338 23.93 -18.22 0.10
C LEU A 338 24.41 -17.60 1.41
N GLY A 339 23.55 -16.87 2.09
CA GLY A 339 23.87 -16.20 3.35
C GLY A 339 22.79 -15.25 3.83
N ASP A 340 23.00 -14.67 5.00
CA ASP A 340 22.15 -13.61 5.53
C ASP A 340 22.79 -12.22 5.35
N VAL A 341 22.20 -11.20 5.98
CA VAL A 341 22.70 -9.82 5.91
C VAL A 341 24.10 -9.64 6.51
N ARG A 342 24.55 -10.52 7.42
CA ARG A 342 25.93 -10.52 7.91
C ARG A 342 26.88 -11.04 6.84
N ASP A 343 26.49 -12.07 6.11
CA ASP A 343 27.27 -12.54 4.95
C ASP A 343 27.31 -11.47 3.84
N ALA A 344 26.20 -10.78 3.60
CA ALA A 344 26.15 -9.64 2.69
C ALA A 344 27.08 -8.49 3.13
N PHE A 345 27.25 -8.29 4.44
CA PHE A 345 28.21 -7.32 4.99
C PHE A 345 29.67 -7.73 4.71
N GLU A 346 30.01 -9.01 4.84
CA GLU A 346 31.34 -9.51 4.44
C GLU A 346 31.59 -9.35 2.93
N VAL A 347 30.59 -9.66 2.09
CA VAL A 347 30.65 -9.45 0.63
C VAL A 347 30.85 -7.97 0.30
N ALA A 348 30.09 -7.08 0.94
CA ALA A 348 30.20 -5.64 0.75
C ALA A 348 31.59 -5.11 1.13
N LYS A 349 32.14 -5.53 2.27
CA LYS A 349 33.51 -5.18 2.71
C LYS A 349 34.56 -5.65 1.70
N LYS A 350 34.44 -6.90 1.22
CA LYS A 350 35.36 -7.47 0.23
C LYS A 350 35.33 -6.68 -1.08
N LEU A 351 34.14 -6.34 -1.59
CA LEU A 351 33.98 -5.54 -2.80
C LEU A 351 34.52 -4.11 -2.62
N ALA A 352 34.36 -3.53 -1.43
CA ALA A 352 34.86 -2.20 -1.09
C ALA A 352 36.36 -2.16 -0.75
N GLY A 353 37.03 -3.31 -0.67
CA GLY A 353 38.46 -3.40 -0.33
C GLY A 353 38.78 -2.96 1.10
N VAL A 354 37.86 -3.16 2.05
CA VAL A 354 38.06 -2.82 3.47
C VAL A 354 38.10 -4.08 4.34
N THR A 355 38.96 -4.08 5.36
CA THR A 355 39.15 -5.22 6.28
C THR A 355 38.27 -5.14 7.52
N SER A 356 37.88 -3.94 7.93
CA SER A 356 37.07 -3.67 9.12
C SER A 356 36.15 -2.49 8.82
N ALA A 357 34.87 -2.63 9.14
CA ALA A 357 33.88 -1.58 8.95
C ALA A 357 32.83 -1.54 10.05
N GLN A 358 32.11 -0.43 10.11
CA GLN A 358 30.87 -0.29 10.84
C GLN A 358 29.69 -0.60 9.91
N LEU A 359 28.65 -1.22 10.47
CA LEU A 359 27.39 -1.42 9.80
C LEU A 359 26.37 -0.44 10.38
N VAL A 360 25.84 0.43 9.51
CA VAL A 360 24.98 1.54 9.92
C VAL A 360 23.64 1.49 9.19
N LYS A 361 22.59 2.07 9.79
CA LYS A 361 21.27 2.24 9.19
C LYS A 361 20.81 3.69 9.25
N TYR A 362 20.25 4.16 8.15
CA TYR A 362 19.60 5.46 8.06
C TYR A 362 18.11 5.35 8.36
N HIS A 363 17.63 6.17 9.28
CA HIS A 363 16.26 6.16 9.78
C HIS A 363 15.79 7.60 10.02
N ALA A 364 14.48 7.80 10.14
CA ALA A 364 13.95 9.12 10.46
C ALA A 364 14.29 9.49 11.92
N GLU A 365 14.36 10.79 12.21
CA GLU A 365 14.60 11.30 13.55
C GLU A 365 13.61 10.72 14.57
N GLY A 366 14.11 10.31 15.74
CA GLY A 366 13.28 9.79 16.83
C GLY A 366 12.97 8.29 16.75
N GLN A 367 13.34 7.61 15.66
CA GLN A 367 13.25 6.15 15.57
C GLN A 367 14.42 5.47 16.30
N HIS A 368 14.14 4.38 17.02
CA HIS A 368 15.19 3.59 17.68
C HIS A 368 15.52 2.32 16.87
N ILE A 369 16.72 2.29 16.28
CA ILE A 369 17.23 1.13 15.54
C ILE A 369 18.29 0.41 16.38
N GLY A 370 17.85 -0.54 17.20
CA GLY A 370 18.72 -1.28 18.13
C GLY A 370 19.42 -2.52 17.54
N SER A 371 19.04 -2.96 16.34
CA SER A 371 19.67 -4.11 15.69
C SER A 371 19.61 -4.00 14.16
N LEU A 372 20.41 -4.83 13.49
CA LEU A 372 20.43 -4.90 12.03
C LEU A 372 19.10 -5.41 11.42
N TYR A 373 18.29 -6.12 12.21
CA TYR A 373 16.95 -6.59 11.83
C TYR A 373 15.84 -5.58 12.12
N ALA A 374 16.11 -4.55 12.93
CA ALA A 374 15.14 -3.49 13.17
C ALA A 374 14.93 -2.71 11.87
N LEU A 375 13.67 -2.62 11.44
CA LEU A 375 13.34 -1.97 10.18
C LEU A 375 13.47 -0.46 10.33
N ALA A 376 14.31 0.13 9.49
CA ALA A 376 14.40 1.58 9.37
C ALA A 376 13.25 2.09 8.49
N ARG A 377 12.02 1.87 8.97
CA ARG A 377 10.80 2.20 8.23
C ARG A 377 10.77 3.69 7.91
N ALA A 378 10.26 4.04 6.72
CA ALA A 378 9.80 5.39 6.46
C ALA A 378 8.62 5.67 7.40
N ASP A 379 8.94 6.16 8.60
CA ASP A 379 8.06 7.03 9.36
C ASP A 379 6.63 6.46 9.65
N GLU A 380 6.49 5.14 9.72
CA GLU A 380 5.28 4.46 10.21
C GLU A 380 5.38 4.22 11.72
N ASP A 381 5.30 5.29 12.51
CA ASP A 381 4.99 5.15 13.94
C ASP A 381 3.48 4.88 14.11
N VAL A 382 3.07 3.62 13.92
CA VAL A 382 1.88 3.06 14.56
C VAL A 382 2.22 1.66 15.07
N PRO A 383 2.06 1.36 16.37
CA PRO A 383 2.22 0.01 16.86
C PRO A 383 1.21 -0.90 16.17
N SER A 384 1.69 -1.97 15.52
CA SER A 384 0.85 -3.06 15.04
C SER A 384 0.29 -3.87 16.22
N ALA A 385 -0.64 -3.27 16.93
CA ALA A 385 -1.55 -3.90 17.87
C ALA A 385 -2.96 -3.46 17.47
N GLY A 386 -3.43 -3.95 16.33
CA GLY A 386 -4.74 -3.64 15.78
C GLY A 386 -4.71 -3.75 14.26
N GLY A 387 -5.35 -4.78 13.73
CA GLY A 387 -5.71 -4.79 12.31
C GLY A 387 -6.46 -3.50 11.97
N ASN A 388 -6.19 -2.96 10.78
CA ASN A 388 -7.01 -2.02 10.03
C ASN A 388 -8.02 -1.22 10.88
N ALA A 389 -7.56 -0.29 11.70
CA ALA A 389 -8.44 0.73 12.27
C ALA A 389 -8.65 1.87 11.27
N ALA A 390 -8.94 1.53 10.01
CA ALA A 390 -9.94 2.29 9.29
C ALA A 390 -11.25 1.90 9.96
N VAL A 391 -12.00 2.85 10.54
CA VAL A 391 -13.39 2.59 10.88
C VAL A 391 -14.17 2.52 9.56
N ASN A 392 -13.95 1.44 8.82
CA ASN A 392 -14.82 0.96 7.78
C ASN A 392 -15.91 0.19 8.51
N VAL A 393 -17.12 0.76 8.53
CA VAL A 393 -18.32 0.16 9.15
C VAL A 393 -18.70 -1.17 8.50
N ILE A 394 -18.02 -1.54 7.41
CA ILE A 394 -18.07 -2.83 6.73
C ILE A 394 -16.62 -3.26 6.48
N ASP A 395 -16.03 -4.02 7.40
CA ASP A 395 -14.74 -4.67 7.19
C ASP A 395 -14.97 -5.94 6.36
N LEU A 396 -15.01 -5.78 5.05
CA LEU A 396 -14.93 -6.90 4.12
C LEU A 396 -13.45 -7.21 3.93
N PRO A 397 -12.94 -8.38 4.36
CA PRO A 397 -11.59 -8.81 4.03
C PRO A 397 -11.56 -9.08 2.52
N LEU A 398 -11.22 -8.06 1.73
CA LEU A 398 -11.07 -8.20 0.30
C LEU A 398 -9.67 -8.77 0.00
N PRO A 399 -9.58 -9.79 -0.87
CA PRO A 399 -8.31 -10.24 -1.43
C PRO A 399 -7.40 -9.07 -1.85
N ARG A 400 -6.10 -9.18 -1.60
CA ARG A 400 -5.13 -8.10 -1.81
C ARG A 400 -5.13 -7.62 -3.27
N GLU A 401 -5.41 -8.50 -4.21
CA GLU A 401 -5.55 -8.22 -5.64
C GLU A 401 -6.68 -7.23 -5.95
N LEU A 402 -7.74 -7.20 -5.13
CA LEU A 402 -8.85 -6.23 -5.25
C LEU A 402 -8.50 -4.86 -4.64
N THR A 403 -7.41 -4.78 -3.88
CA THR A 403 -6.89 -3.53 -3.31
C THR A 403 -5.74 -2.93 -4.12
N LEU A 404 -5.24 -3.65 -5.13
CA LEU A 404 -4.25 -3.12 -6.06
C LEU A 404 -4.86 -2.02 -6.92
N GLU A 405 -4.09 -0.95 -7.11
CA GLU A 405 -4.46 0.08 -8.08
C GLU A 405 -4.46 -0.52 -9.50
N PRO A 406 -5.21 0.05 -10.46
CA PRO A 406 -5.11 -0.38 -11.84
C PRO A 406 -3.68 -0.15 -12.37
N GLY A 407 -3.04 -1.21 -12.87
CA GLY A 407 -1.68 -1.11 -13.40
C GLY A 407 -1.04 -2.45 -13.76
N PHE A 408 0.20 -2.36 -14.24
CA PHE A 408 1.06 -3.50 -14.53
C PHE A 408 2.06 -3.71 -13.40
N TYR A 409 2.24 -4.96 -13.02
CA TYR A 409 2.96 -5.32 -11.81
C TYR A 409 4.00 -6.41 -12.09
N TYR A 410 5.19 -6.18 -11.55
CA TYR A 410 6.12 -7.25 -11.22
C TYR A 410 5.80 -7.69 -9.79
N LEU A 411 4.82 -8.59 -9.62
CA LEU A 411 4.32 -8.97 -8.31
C LEU A 411 4.19 -10.47 -8.16
N TRP A 412 4.66 -10.97 -7.02
CA TRP A 412 4.35 -12.29 -6.52
C TRP A 412 3.37 -12.18 -5.34
N VAL A 413 2.17 -12.72 -5.48
CA VAL A 413 1.22 -12.84 -4.36
C VAL A 413 1.08 -14.32 -4.05
N ALA A 414 1.44 -14.72 -2.84
CA ALA A 414 1.05 -16.04 -2.34
C ALA A 414 -0.47 -16.03 -2.21
N GLY A 415 -1.16 -16.97 -2.86
CA GLY A 415 -2.61 -17.08 -2.71
C GLY A 415 -2.96 -17.30 -1.24
N GLU A 416 -3.67 -16.35 -0.65
CA GLU A 416 -4.23 -16.46 0.71
C GLU A 416 -5.55 -17.25 0.72
#